data_AF-G0U410-F1
#
_entry.id   AF-G0U410-F1
#
_cell.length_a   1.000
_cell.length_b   1.000
_cell.length_c   1.000
_cell.angle_alpha   90.00
_cell.angle_beta   90.00
_cell.angle_gamma   90.00
#
_symmetry.space_group_name_H-M   'P 1'
#
loop_
_entity.id
_entity.type
_entity.pdbx_description
1 polymer ?
#
loop_
_entity_poly.entity_id
_entity_poly.type
_entity_poly.pdbx_seq_one_letter_code
_entity_poly.pdbx_strand_id
1 'polypeptide(L)'
;MSGSGTDTAADALLRDPQYLLKLHRRLAQCLCSYDASTHARVMSAAFTEVDSKYRARERVQSTDLWLLKGVLRQIFSVKLFSDRELQILLSMLPLHDYEWLASSSANETRVSPVALLLCLRQLHPFRVTMLYRILQTMDARSPKPHPCESQCGRTIAFHAQDEKDSECTFDTTVLVDHLTQLHGLTLSEALFVLDYCRSGSCSRTDSLTIDGPRMYKLLYQRPLPSTVHFTLVISVFTEAICDPNRDGSSGTLALIQDLQRVPLTTADDCLRVSALQPSVDVDEKTLNSFLTLSSFEQLCMSLKVGLGANEILQLFTYLRDDGSTELVSVRTLLHEFTLHFATVGESMFAIALESVRGYVVKQGGMLSLPRLLITLPKGELPITKFVASLRQAGVPEVVSDVEVEWLRFRARDGEQLVTLLCGRCPTSREALIKQLFSKIKNPSAATNGDALAIDHVLTAFQPEKVSDLLTNTEEWRHVMACFLGECVTFARFAFFWACVSAACPDDSVFTMMLWRCFNMHTKP
;
A
#
# COMPACT_ATOMS: atom_id res chain seq x y z
N MET A 1 -34.37 -10.67 -17.32
CA MET A 1 -33.35 -10.40 -18.37
C MET A 1 -33.42 -8.93 -18.73
N SER A 2 -32.46 -8.16 -18.27
CA SER A 2 -32.23 -6.75 -18.62
C SER A 2 -30.74 -6.52 -18.41
N GLY A 3 -30.01 -6.37 -19.52
CA GLY A 3 -28.55 -6.38 -19.53
C GLY A 3 -27.96 -5.24 -18.72
N SER A 4 -27.11 -5.57 -17.76
CA SER A 4 -26.12 -4.65 -17.21
C SER A 4 -25.07 -4.41 -18.29
N GLY A 5 -25.40 -3.53 -19.25
CA GLY A 5 -24.43 -3.00 -20.19
C GLY A 5 -23.49 -2.09 -19.43
N THR A 6 -22.45 -2.65 -18.81
CA THR A 6 -21.24 -1.87 -18.58
C THR A 6 -20.77 -1.38 -19.94
N ASP A 7 -20.62 -0.06 -20.06
CA ASP A 7 -19.99 0.56 -21.22
C ASP A 7 -18.64 -0.14 -21.41
N THR A 8 -18.43 -0.79 -22.56
CA THR A 8 -17.19 -1.53 -22.87
C THR A 8 -15.93 -0.72 -22.59
N ALA A 9 -16.01 0.60 -22.68
CA ALA A 9 -14.93 1.50 -22.35
C ALA A 9 -14.72 1.64 -20.82
N ALA A 10 -15.78 1.62 -20.00
CA ALA A 10 -15.66 1.61 -18.54
C ALA A 10 -15.05 0.31 -18.03
N ASP A 11 -15.40 -0.83 -18.63
CA ASP A 11 -14.77 -2.12 -18.32
C ASP A 11 -13.28 -2.15 -18.69
N ALA A 12 -12.90 -1.50 -19.79
CA ALA A 12 -11.49 -1.35 -20.15
C ALA A 12 -10.72 -0.53 -19.10
N LEU A 13 -11.31 0.56 -18.59
CA LEU A 13 -10.68 1.39 -17.54
C LEU A 13 -10.60 0.69 -16.19
N LEU A 14 -11.57 -0.16 -15.85
CA LEU A 14 -11.53 -1.01 -14.64
C LEU A 14 -10.39 -2.03 -14.68
N ARG A 15 -9.85 -2.33 -15.87
CA ARG A 15 -8.71 -3.24 -16.05
C ARG A 15 -7.39 -2.51 -16.27
N ASP A 16 -7.39 -1.17 -16.28
CA ASP A 16 -6.19 -0.36 -16.46
C ASP A 16 -5.62 0.07 -15.09
N PRO A 17 -4.57 -0.60 -14.57
CA PRO A 17 -4.00 -0.31 -13.25
C PRO A 17 -3.41 1.10 -13.17
N GLN A 18 -2.91 1.66 -14.27
CA GLN A 18 -2.34 3.01 -14.30
C GLN A 18 -3.44 4.07 -14.15
N TYR A 19 -4.59 3.83 -14.79
CA TYR A 19 -5.77 4.67 -14.62
C TYR A 19 -6.35 4.55 -13.21
N LEU A 20 -6.50 3.33 -12.69
CA LEU A 20 -7.03 3.11 -11.35
C LEU A 20 -6.18 3.78 -10.26
N LEU A 21 -4.85 3.70 -10.37
CA LEU A 21 -3.94 4.36 -9.43
C LEU A 21 -4.10 5.89 -9.47
N LYS A 22 -4.21 6.48 -10.65
CA LYS A 22 -4.45 7.93 -10.82
C LYS A 22 -5.81 8.35 -10.24
N LEU A 23 -6.85 7.55 -10.47
CA LEU A 23 -8.17 7.80 -9.93
C LEU A 23 -8.16 7.74 -8.40
N HIS A 24 -7.51 6.72 -7.81
CA HIS A 24 -7.34 6.59 -6.37
C HIS A 24 -6.68 7.83 -5.76
N ARG A 25 -5.56 8.29 -6.33
CA ARG A 25 -4.86 9.49 -5.82
C ARG A 25 -5.71 10.74 -5.91
N ARG A 26 -6.41 10.96 -7.03
CA ARG A 26 -7.32 12.10 -7.18
C ARG A 26 -8.47 12.06 -6.16
N LEU A 27 -9.01 10.88 -5.88
CA LEU A 27 -10.03 10.68 -4.86
C LEU A 27 -9.48 11.02 -3.47
N ALA A 28 -8.31 10.48 -3.11
CA ALA A 28 -7.64 10.78 -1.86
C ALA A 28 -7.38 12.29 -1.68
N GLN A 29 -6.91 12.98 -2.73
CA GLN A 29 -6.71 14.43 -2.74
C GLN A 29 -8.01 15.21 -2.50
N CYS A 30 -9.12 14.75 -3.07
CA CYS A 30 -10.41 15.45 -2.90
C CYS A 30 -11.08 15.14 -1.56
N LEU A 31 -10.83 13.96 -1.00
CA LEU A 31 -11.32 13.56 0.32
C LEU A 31 -10.52 14.23 1.44
N CYS A 32 -9.25 14.57 1.21
CA CYS A 32 -8.38 15.23 2.17
C CYS A 32 -8.39 16.76 1.98
N SER A 33 -8.63 17.52 3.05
CA SER A 33 -8.31 18.94 3.10
C SER A 33 -7.03 19.16 3.91
N TYR A 34 -6.12 19.96 3.36
CA TYR A 34 -4.85 20.30 3.99
C TYR A 34 -4.86 21.75 4.47
N ASP A 35 -4.66 21.95 5.77
CA ASP A 35 -4.48 23.27 6.35
C ASP A 35 -3.00 23.68 6.24
N ALA A 36 -2.72 24.71 5.45
CA ALA A 36 -1.35 25.17 5.23
C ALA A 36 -0.70 25.81 6.47
N SER A 37 -1.49 26.28 7.44
CA SER A 37 -0.98 26.94 8.65
C SER A 37 -0.52 25.94 9.72
N THR A 38 -1.21 24.81 9.82
CA THR A 38 -0.94 23.76 10.81
C THR A 38 -0.35 22.49 10.20
N HIS A 39 -0.30 22.40 8.87
CA HIS A 39 0.02 21.19 8.10
C HIS A 39 -0.91 20.00 8.37
N ALA A 40 -2.03 20.24 9.06
CA ALA A 40 -2.94 19.21 9.49
C ALA A 40 -3.85 18.77 8.34
N ARG A 41 -4.12 17.46 8.25
CA ARG A 41 -4.89 16.85 7.14
C ARG A 41 -6.22 16.30 7.62
N VAL A 42 -7.34 16.95 7.30
CA VAL A 42 -8.71 16.59 7.72
C VAL A 42 -9.52 16.01 6.57
N MET A 43 -10.63 15.32 6.87
CA MET A 43 -11.62 15.04 5.82
C MET A 43 -12.20 16.35 5.26
N SER A 44 -12.46 16.37 3.95
CA SER A 44 -13.02 17.53 3.27
C SER A 44 -14.36 17.95 3.89
N ALA A 45 -14.63 19.25 3.85
CA ALA A 45 -15.88 19.80 4.39
C ALA A 45 -17.12 19.17 3.70
N ALA A 46 -17.05 18.93 2.39
CA ALA A 46 -18.13 18.30 1.63
C ALA A 46 -18.39 16.85 2.09
N PHE A 47 -17.33 16.07 2.34
CA PHE A 47 -17.48 14.73 2.92
C PHE A 47 -18.12 14.82 4.31
N THR A 48 -17.57 15.65 5.18
CA THR A 48 -18.03 15.79 6.58
C THR A 48 -19.48 16.28 6.65
N GLU A 49 -19.90 17.17 5.76
CA GLU A 49 -21.29 17.63 5.66
C GLU A 49 -22.24 16.48 5.30
N VAL A 50 -21.90 15.68 4.29
CA VAL A 50 -22.71 14.53 3.88
C VAL A 50 -22.75 13.48 4.99
N ASP A 51 -21.61 13.15 5.59
CA ASP A 51 -21.48 12.17 6.67
C ASP A 51 -22.28 12.58 7.92
N SER A 52 -22.32 13.87 8.23
CA SER A 52 -23.08 14.41 9.38
C SER A 52 -24.59 14.17 9.30
N LYS A 53 -25.14 13.92 8.09
CA LYS A 53 -26.56 13.60 7.88
C LYS A 53 -26.90 12.20 8.43
N TYR A 54 -25.89 11.33 8.56
CA TYR A 54 -26.02 9.93 8.97
C TYR A 54 -25.52 9.69 10.41
N ARG A 55 -26.22 10.28 11.39
CA ARG A 55 -25.93 10.10 12.83
C ARG A 55 -26.83 9.10 13.56
N ALA A 56 -27.94 8.70 12.94
CA ALA A 56 -28.91 7.78 13.52
C ALA A 56 -29.31 6.74 12.49
N ARG A 57 -29.31 5.46 12.85
CA ARG A 57 -29.58 4.33 11.93
C ARG A 57 -30.96 4.40 11.30
N GLU A 58 -31.96 4.90 12.04
CA GLU A 58 -33.34 5.08 11.56
C GLU A 58 -33.44 6.00 10.32
N ARG A 59 -32.44 6.86 10.09
CA ARG A 59 -32.38 7.77 8.93
C ARG A 59 -31.68 7.16 7.73
N VAL A 60 -31.16 5.94 7.85
CA VAL A 60 -30.44 5.24 6.79
C VAL A 60 -31.42 4.38 6.01
N GLN A 61 -31.60 4.71 4.73
CA GLN A 61 -32.35 3.89 3.80
C GLN A 61 -31.39 3.27 2.80
N SER A 62 -31.36 1.93 2.76
CA SER A 62 -30.63 1.18 1.74
C SER A 62 -31.24 1.45 0.37
N THR A 63 -30.38 1.61 -0.62
CA THR A 63 -30.76 2.08 -1.95
C THR A 63 -30.02 1.28 -3.02
N ASP A 64 -30.48 1.35 -4.26
CA ASP A 64 -29.74 0.74 -5.37
C ASP A 64 -28.35 1.35 -5.51
N LEU A 65 -27.38 0.53 -5.93
CA LEU A 65 -25.99 0.96 -6.14
C LEU A 65 -25.87 2.21 -7.02
N TRP A 66 -26.64 2.30 -8.10
CA TRP A 66 -26.57 3.43 -9.04
C TRP A 66 -27.07 4.75 -8.41
N LEU A 67 -27.96 4.70 -7.41
CA LEU A 67 -28.46 5.88 -6.69
C LEU A 67 -27.41 6.47 -5.74
N LEU A 68 -26.44 5.66 -5.28
CA LEU A 68 -25.32 6.15 -4.48
C LEU A 68 -24.43 7.16 -5.20
N LYS A 69 -24.50 7.21 -6.53
CA LYS A 69 -23.87 8.26 -7.32
C LYS A 69 -24.33 9.66 -6.91
N GLY A 70 -25.59 9.83 -6.48
CA GLY A 70 -26.11 11.09 -5.96
C GLY A 70 -25.44 11.52 -4.64
N VAL A 71 -25.04 10.57 -3.80
CA VAL A 71 -24.25 10.83 -2.58
C VAL A 71 -22.84 11.23 -2.97
N LEU A 72 -22.20 10.47 -3.86
CA LEU A 72 -20.88 10.79 -4.39
C LEU A 72 -20.83 12.18 -5.01
N ARG A 73 -21.88 12.61 -5.71
CA ARG A 73 -21.96 13.95 -6.35
C ARG A 73 -22.00 15.11 -5.36
N GLN A 74 -22.50 14.89 -4.14
CA GLN A 74 -22.46 15.90 -3.07
C GLN A 74 -21.04 16.05 -2.51
N ILE A 75 -20.20 15.01 -2.61
CA ILE A 75 -18.82 15.01 -2.11
C ILE A 75 -17.85 15.44 -3.24
N PHE A 76 -18.07 14.94 -4.45
CA PHE A 76 -17.20 15.08 -5.61
C PHE A 76 -17.86 15.93 -6.70
N SER A 77 -17.36 17.15 -6.85
CA SER A 77 -17.84 18.11 -7.85
C SER A 77 -17.74 17.59 -9.28
N VAL A 78 -18.71 17.96 -10.12
CA VAL A 78 -18.74 17.64 -11.56
C VAL A 78 -17.52 18.20 -12.31
N LYS A 79 -16.92 19.29 -11.80
CA LYS A 79 -15.69 19.87 -12.36
C LYS A 79 -14.46 18.96 -12.16
N LEU A 80 -14.49 18.10 -11.15
CA LEU A 80 -13.35 17.28 -10.74
C LEU A 80 -13.51 15.81 -11.13
N PHE A 81 -14.74 15.29 -11.17
CA PHE A 81 -15.00 13.89 -11.51
C PHE A 81 -16.15 13.77 -12.49
N SER A 82 -15.94 13.00 -13.55
CA SER A 82 -16.96 12.58 -14.50
C SER A 82 -17.90 11.54 -13.88
N ASP A 83 -19.09 11.41 -14.46
CA ASP A 83 -20.09 10.43 -14.01
C ASP A 83 -19.60 9.00 -14.16
N ARG A 84 -18.76 8.76 -15.15
CA ARG A 84 -18.11 7.48 -15.41
C ARG A 84 -17.05 7.14 -14.35
N GLU A 85 -16.25 8.12 -13.91
CA GLU A 85 -15.31 7.93 -12.81
C GLU A 85 -16.01 7.56 -11.50
N LEU A 86 -17.15 8.19 -11.21
CA LEU A 86 -17.95 7.83 -10.03
C LEU A 86 -18.56 6.42 -10.14
N GLN A 87 -18.98 6.01 -11.35
CA GLN A 87 -19.46 4.65 -11.58
C GLN A 87 -18.34 3.61 -11.39
N ILE A 88 -17.14 3.91 -11.89
CA ILE A 88 -15.94 3.10 -11.70
C ILE A 88 -15.62 2.99 -10.21
N LEU A 89 -15.65 4.10 -9.46
CA LEU A 89 -15.46 4.11 -8.02
C LEU A 89 -16.45 3.18 -7.30
N LEU A 90 -17.76 3.31 -7.57
CA LEU A 90 -18.77 2.43 -6.96
C LEU A 90 -18.53 0.95 -7.26
N SER A 91 -17.96 0.63 -8.42
CA SER A 91 -17.67 -0.75 -8.84
C SER A 91 -16.41 -1.31 -8.18
N MET A 92 -15.47 -0.45 -7.77
CA MET A 92 -14.23 -0.85 -7.09
C MET A 92 -14.36 -0.97 -5.58
N LEU A 93 -15.32 -0.27 -4.97
CA LEU A 93 -15.48 -0.27 -3.53
C LEU A 93 -16.03 -1.63 -3.04
N PRO A 94 -15.51 -2.17 -1.93
CA PRO A 94 -15.97 -3.43 -1.35
C PRO A 94 -17.30 -3.24 -0.58
N LEU A 95 -18.31 -2.68 -1.24
CA LEU A 95 -19.59 -2.32 -0.62
C LEU A 95 -20.39 -3.56 -0.16
N HIS A 96 -20.11 -4.72 -0.75
CA HIS A 96 -20.72 -6.00 -0.42
C HIS A 96 -20.28 -6.54 0.96
N ASP A 97 -19.08 -6.17 1.42
CA ASP A 97 -18.58 -6.56 2.76
C ASP A 97 -19.42 -5.96 3.90
N TYR A 98 -20.28 -5.00 3.56
CA TYR A 98 -21.14 -4.26 4.49
C TYR A 98 -22.64 -4.47 4.21
N GLU A 99 -23.02 -5.56 3.54
CA GLU A 99 -24.42 -5.92 3.22
C GLU A 99 -25.33 -6.00 4.45
N TRP A 100 -24.78 -6.27 5.63
CA TRP A 100 -25.52 -6.29 6.90
C TRP A 100 -26.03 -4.91 7.35
N LEU A 101 -25.51 -3.82 6.77
CA LEU A 101 -26.08 -2.48 6.92
C LEU A 101 -27.33 -2.28 6.04
N ALA A 102 -27.68 -3.26 5.21
CA ALA A 102 -28.88 -3.27 4.40
C ALA A 102 -29.94 -4.23 4.98
N SER A 103 -31.19 -3.75 5.09
CA SER A 103 -32.32 -4.61 5.41
C SER A 103 -32.65 -5.45 4.17
N SER A 104 -32.30 -6.74 4.19
CA SER A 104 -32.43 -7.60 3.01
C SER A 104 -33.87 -8.09 2.83
N SER A 105 -34.44 -7.77 1.66
CA SER A 105 -35.48 -8.58 1.02
C SER A 105 -34.86 -9.18 -0.23
N ALA A 106 -35.09 -10.48 -0.45
CA ALA A 106 -34.39 -11.27 -1.46
C ALA A 106 -34.75 -10.81 -2.89
N ASN A 107 -33.83 -10.11 -3.56
CA ASN A 107 -33.59 -10.05 -5.03
C ASN A 107 -33.05 -8.71 -5.56
N GLU A 108 -32.77 -7.70 -4.72
CA GLU A 108 -32.13 -6.44 -5.13
C GLU A 108 -30.85 -6.16 -4.32
N THR A 109 -29.72 -5.91 -5.00
CA THR A 109 -28.44 -5.52 -4.36
C THR A 109 -28.57 -4.09 -3.82
N ARG A 110 -29.23 -3.95 -2.67
CA ARG A 110 -29.36 -2.67 -1.97
C ARG A 110 -28.14 -2.43 -1.10
N VAL A 111 -27.59 -1.23 -1.21
CA VAL A 111 -26.37 -0.82 -0.51
C VAL A 111 -26.68 0.36 0.39
N SER A 112 -26.07 0.39 1.58
CA SER A 112 -26.20 1.49 2.53
C SER A 112 -25.30 2.68 2.13
N PRO A 113 -25.82 3.93 2.13
CA PRO A 113 -24.99 5.13 1.99
C PRO A 113 -23.88 5.22 3.05
N VAL A 114 -24.08 4.64 4.22
CA VAL A 114 -23.08 4.61 5.30
C VAL A 114 -21.90 3.69 4.93
N ALA A 115 -22.16 2.56 4.27
CA ALA A 115 -21.11 1.67 3.77
C ALA A 115 -20.23 2.40 2.75
N LEU A 116 -20.86 3.17 1.84
CA LEU A 116 -20.13 4.04 0.92
C LEU A 116 -19.22 5.03 1.65
N LEU A 117 -19.74 5.76 2.64
CA LEU A 117 -18.99 6.76 3.39
C LEU A 117 -17.83 6.13 4.18
N LEU A 118 -18.05 4.96 4.78
CA LEU A 118 -17.00 4.17 5.43
C LEU A 118 -15.90 3.77 4.44
N CYS A 119 -16.26 3.22 3.29
CA CYS A 119 -15.29 2.84 2.26
C CYS A 119 -14.50 4.06 1.76
N LEU A 120 -15.15 5.21 1.56
CA LEU A 120 -14.46 6.46 1.21
C LEU A 120 -13.49 6.91 2.31
N ARG A 121 -13.86 6.77 3.59
CA ARG A 121 -12.93 7.02 4.70
C ARG A 121 -11.75 6.05 4.65
N GLN A 122 -11.99 4.78 4.39
CA GLN A 122 -10.91 3.78 4.27
C GLN A 122 -10.03 4.03 3.04
N LEU A 123 -10.53 4.62 1.94
CA LEU A 123 -9.69 5.01 0.81
C LEU A 123 -8.71 6.15 1.14
N HIS A 124 -8.96 6.91 2.20
CA HIS A 124 -8.10 8.01 2.58
C HIS A 124 -6.74 7.50 3.11
N PRO A 125 -5.60 8.08 2.68
CA PRO A 125 -4.27 7.62 3.09
C PRO A 125 -3.91 7.95 4.55
N PHE A 126 -4.66 8.84 5.21
CA PHE A 126 -4.41 9.26 6.60
C PHE A 126 -5.41 8.63 7.57
N ARG A 127 -5.47 7.30 7.62
CA ARG A 127 -6.47 6.55 8.41
C ARG A 127 -6.30 6.76 9.90
N VAL A 128 -5.08 6.62 10.41
CA VAL A 128 -4.74 6.79 11.81
C VAL A 128 -4.87 8.26 12.22
N THR A 129 -4.51 9.20 11.35
CA THR A 129 -4.75 10.63 11.55
C THR A 129 -6.23 10.93 11.76
N MET A 130 -7.12 10.34 10.97
CA MET A 130 -8.56 10.48 11.16
C MET A 130 -9.05 9.82 12.45
N LEU A 131 -8.57 8.61 12.77
CA LEU A 131 -8.91 7.95 14.03
C LEU A 131 -8.50 8.82 15.23
N TYR A 132 -7.28 9.36 15.19
CA TYR A 132 -6.75 10.22 16.24
C TYR A 132 -7.62 11.47 16.42
N ARG A 133 -8.08 12.09 15.34
CA ARG A 133 -9.01 13.22 15.39
C ARG A 133 -10.40 12.87 15.91
N ILE A 134 -10.93 11.70 15.56
CA ILE A 134 -12.19 11.19 16.11
C ILE A 134 -12.06 11.07 17.62
N LEU A 135 -10.97 10.47 18.11
CA LEU A 135 -10.69 10.34 19.54
C LEU A 135 -10.56 11.71 20.20
N GLN A 136 -9.80 12.66 19.64
CA GLN A 136 -9.71 14.03 20.17
C GLN A 136 -11.09 14.72 20.25
N THR A 137 -11.96 14.49 19.27
CA THR A 137 -13.33 15.03 19.25
C THR A 137 -14.19 14.42 20.36
N MET A 138 -14.03 13.12 20.63
CA MET A 138 -14.68 12.45 21.75
C MET A 138 -14.17 13.01 23.10
N ASP A 139 -12.89 13.35 23.19
CA ASP A 139 -12.24 13.84 24.42
C ASP A 139 -12.69 15.24 24.81
N ALA A 140 -12.99 16.07 23.81
CA ALA A 140 -13.51 17.42 23.99
C ALA A 140 -14.96 17.43 24.50
N ARG A 141 -15.68 16.28 24.47
CA ARG A 141 -17.05 16.19 24.97
C ARG A 141 -17.11 16.16 26.50
N SER A 142 -18.10 16.87 27.03
CA SER A 142 -18.42 16.91 28.45
C SER A 142 -19.94 16.79 28.64
N PRO A 143 -20.42 15.94 29.58
CA PRO A 143 -19.65 15.04 30.44
C PRO A 143 -19.03 13.87 29.64
N LYS A 144 -17.95 13.29 30.18
CA LYS A 144 -17.33 12.08 29.60
C LYS A 144 -18.19 10.86 29.96
N PRO A 145 -18.61 10.03 28.98
CA PRO A 145 -19.43 8.86 29.25
C PRO A 145 -18.73 7.86 30.17
N HIS A 146 -19.44 7.37 31.20
CA HIS A 146 -18.95 6.31 32.08
C HIS A 146 -19.36 4.92 31.55
N PRO A 147 -18.51 3.87 31.68
CA PRO A 147 -18.85 2.52 31.22
C PRO A 147 -20.19 1.99 31.75
N CYS A 148 -20.55 2.35 32.99
CA CYS A 148 -21.80 1.94 33.64
C CYS A 148 -23.08 2.54 33.03
N GLU A 149 -22.99 3.56 32.19
CA GLU A 149 -24.14 4.24 31.58
C GLU A 149 -24.84 3.39 30.51
N SER A 150 -24.21 2.29 30.06
CA SER A 150 -24.76 1.41 29.03
C SER A 150 -24.48 -0.06 29.34
N GLN A 151 -25.23 -0.96 28.69
CA GLN A 151 -24.91 -2.39 28.72
C GLN A 151 -23.59 -2.68 27.98
N CYS A 152 -23.41 -2.11 26.79
CA CYS A 152 -22.17 -2.24 26.00
C CYS A 152 -20.94 -1.79 26.79
N GLY A 153 -20.99 -0.61 27.42
CA GLY A 153 -19.88 -0.09 28.22
C GLY A 153 -19.52 -1.00 29.39
N ARG A 154 -20.53 -1.58 30.09
CA ARG A 154 -20.30 -2.55 31.17
C ARG A 154 -19.66 -3.83 30.67
N THR A 155 -20.12 -4.36 29.53
CA THR A 155 -19.53 -5.56 28.92
C THR A 155 -18.09 -5.31 28.49
N ILE A 156 -17.82 -4.19 27.80
CA ILE A 156 -16.46 -3.80 27.40
C ILE A 156 -15.55 -3.68 28.63
N ALA A 157 -16.02 -3.04 29.72
CA ALA A 157 -15.27 -2.89 30.95
C ALA A 157 -14.97 -4.24 31.65
N PHE A 158 -15.91 -5.19 31.60
CA PHE A 158 -15.73 -6.52 32.16
C PHE A 158 -14.61 -7.29 31.43
N HIS A 159 -14.65 -7.36 30.10
CA HIS A 159 -13.62 -8.03 29.32
C HIS A 159 -12.26 -7.30 29.33
N ALA A 160 -12.25 -5.99 29.58
CA ALA A 160 -11.00 -5.25 29.79
C ALA A 160 -10.26 -5.66 31.09
N GLN A 161 -10.97 -6.27 32.05
CA GLN A 161 -10.41 -6.77 33.31
C GLN A 161 -10.07 -8.25 33.27
N ASP A 162 -10.60 -9.00 32.30
CA ASP A 162 -10.34 -10.43 32.15
C ASP A 162 -9.16 -10.68 31.20
N GLU A 163 -8.00 -11.06 31.76
CA GLU A 163 -6.80 -11.37 30.99
C GLU A 163 -6.93 -12.67 30.16
N LYS A 164 -7.92 -13.52 30.44
CA LYS A 164 -8.11 -14.81 29.75
C LYS A 164 -9.11 -14.74 28.60
N ASP A 165 -10.06 -13.81 28.64
CA ASP A 165 -11.10 -13.65 27.62
C ASP A 165 -11.28 -12.16 27.25
N SER A 166 -10.32 -11.66 26.46
CA SER A 166 -10.26 -10.26 26.04
C SER A 166 -11.19 -9.91 24.87
N GLU A 167 -11.79 -10.90 24.21
CA GLU A 167 -12.64 -10.68 23.05
C GLU A 167 -14.10 -10.49 23.46
N CYS A 168 -14.74 -9.45 22.93
CA CYS A 168 -16.16 -9.21 23.13
C CYS A 168 -16.92 -9.39 21.82
N THR A 169 -17.97 -10.21 21.79
CA THR A 169 -18.88 -10.28 20.64
C THR A 169 -20.13 -9.44 20.92
N PHE A 170 -20.39 -8.46 20.07
CA PHE A 170 -21.59 -7.63 20.12
C PHE A 170 -22.44 -7.80 18.87
N ASP A 171 -23.74 -7.59 19.00
CA ASP A 171 -24.55 -7.19 17.87
C ASP A 171 -24.00 -5.85 17.34
N THR A 172 -23.64 -5.82 16.06
CA THR A 172 -22.96 -4.67 15.47
C THR A 172 -23.82 -3.42 15.53
N THR A 173 -25.15 -3.58 15.44
CA THR A 173 -26.10 -2.48 15.46
C THR A 173 -26.15 -1.80 16.82
N VAL A 174 -26.18 -2.59 17.90
CA VAL A 174 -26.22 -2.11 19.29
C VAL A 174 -24.94 -1.34 19.61
N LEU A 175 -23.79 -1.83 19.17
CA LEU A 175 -22.50 -1.19 19.42
C LEU A 175 -22.32 0.12 18.61
N VAL A 176 -22.84 0.17 17.39
CA VAL A 176 -22.89 1.40 16.59
C VAL A 176 -23.82 2.44 17.24
N ASP A 177 -24.99 2.02 17.71
CA ASP A 177 -25.92 2.90 18.42
C ASP A 177 -25.30 3.43 19.72
N HIS A 178 -24.55 2.59 20.46
CA HIS A 178 -23.76 3.01 21.62
C HIS A 178 -22.76 4.13 21.28
N LEU A 179 -21.95 3.95 20.22
CA LEU A 179 -20.94 4.93 19.81
C LEU A 179 -21.55 6.24 19.28
N THR A 180 -22.63 6.15 18.52
CA THR A 180 -23.29 7.34 17.98
C THR A 180 -24.07 8.11 19.04
N GLN A 181 -24.75 7.44 19.98
CA GLN A 181 -25.56 8.11 21.00
C GLN A 181 -24.71 8.68 22.15
N LEU A 182 -23.78 7.90 22.70
CA LEU A 182 -23.00 8.31 23.87
C LEU A 182 -21.75 9.11 23.50
N HIS A 183 -21.09 8.75 22.40
CA HIS A 183 -19.87 9.43 21.95
C HIS A 183 -20.13 10.41 20.80
N GLY A 184 -21.33 10.41 20.22
CA GLY A 184 -21.77 11.41 19.24
C GLY A 184 -21.11 11.33 17.89
N LEU A 185 -20.62 10.14 17.56
CA LEU A 185 -20.04 9.83 16.27
C LEU A 185 -21.13 9.79 15.19
N THR A 186 -20.75 10.05 13.95
CA THR A 186 -21.53 9.62 12.78
C THR A 186 -21.47 8.09 12.67
N LEU A 187 -22.38 7.51 11.90
CA LEU A 187 -22.41 6.06 11.72
C LEU A 187 -21.13 5.54 11.05
N SER A 188 -20.58 6.27 10.08
CA SER A 188 -19.33 5.87 9.45
C SER A 188 -18.15 5.97 10.43
N GLU A 189 -18.15 6.95 11.36
CA GLU A 189 -17.09 7.11 12.39
C GLU A 189 -17.13 5.99 13.41
N ALA A 190 -18.34 5.65 13.86
CA ALA A 190 -18.54 4.49 14.72
C ALA A 190 -17.98 3.23 14.06
N LEU A 191 -18.36 2.93 12.82
CA LEU A 191 -17.87 1.75 12.09
C LEU A 191 -16.35 1.79 11.88
N PHE A 192 -15.78 2.96 11.60
CA PHE A 192 -14.34 3.10 11.41
C PHE A 192 -13.54 2.82 12.69
N VAL A 193 -14.04 3.28 13.85
CA VAL A 193 -13.46 2.95 15.17
C VAL A 193 -13.60 1.46 15.46
N LEU A 194 -14.74 0.86 15.11
CA LEU A 194 -14.98 -0.56 15.28
C LEU A 194 -14.06 -1.44 14.42
N ASP A 195 -13.83 -1.07 13.16
CA ASP A 195 -12.88 -1.76 12.28
C ASP A 195 -11.46 -1.74 12.85
N TYR A 196 -11.04 -0.65 13.52
CA TYR A 196 -9.74 -0.57 14.20
C TYR A 196 -9.63 -1.47 15.44
N CYS A 197 -10.75 -1.72 16.12
CA CYS A 197 -10.82 -2.57 17.31
C CYS A 197 -11.19 -4.02 17.03
N ARG A 198 -11.46 -4.38 15.77
CA ARG A 198 -11.89 -5.73 15.39
C ARG A 198 -10.82 -6.76 15.72
N SER A 199 -11.23 -7.88 16.34
CA SER A 199 -10.38 -9.06 16.52
C SER A 199 -10.75 -10.11 15.47
N GLY A 200 -9.74 -10.60 14.73
CA GLY A 200 -9.88 -11.67 13.75
C GLY A 200 -10.77 -11.37 12.53
N SER A 201 -10.91 -12.37 11.67
CA SER A 201 -11.79 -12.35 10.49
C SER A 201 -13.17 -12.90 10.85
N CYS A 202 -13.98 -12.15 11.60
CA CYS A 202 -15.33 -12.62 11.93
C CYS A 202 -16.20 -12.73 10.66
N SER A 203 -16.82 -13.89 10.43
CA SER A 203 -17.55 -14.27 9.22
C SER A 203 -19.09 -14.15 9.33
N ARG A 204 -19.60 -13.65 10.47
CA ARG A 204 -21.04 -13.49 10.70
C ARG A 204 -21.45 -12.04 10.47
N THR A 205 -22.49 -11.86 9.67
CA THR A 205 -22.97 -10.57 9.15
C THR A 205 -23.48 -9.63 10.25
N ASP A 206 -24.06 -10.15 11.34
CA ASP A 206 -24.78 -9.30 12.32
C ASP A 206 -24.00 -9.08 13.63
N SER A 207 -22.88 -9.79 13.83
CA SER A 207 -22.11 -9.76 15.07
C SER A 207 -20.64 -9.43 14.83
N LEU A 208 -20.09 -8.50 15.62
CA LEU A 208 -18.70 -8.09 15.55
C LEU A 208 -17.95 -8.56 16.80
N THR A 209 -16.81 -9.20 16.60
CA THR A 209 -15.84 -9.51 17.66
C THR A 209 -14.80 -8.40 17.76
N ILE A 210 -14.66 -7.80 18.94
CA ILE A 210 -13.73 -6.70 19.20
C ILE A 210 -12.75 -7.07 20.31
N ASP A 211 -11.56 -6.49 20.26
CA ASP A 211 -10.59 -6.44 21.35
C ASP A 211 -11.14 -5.51 22.44
N GLY A 212 -11.71 -6.10 23.49
CA GLY A 212 -12.34 -5.42 24.63
C GLY A 212 -11.39 -4.46 25.35
N PRO A 213 -10.18 -4.90 25.76
CA PRO A 213 -9.17 -4.02 26.36
C PRO A 213 -8.81 -2.82 25.48
N ARG A 214 -8.61 -3.01 24.17
CA ARG A 214 -8.32 -1.89 23.25
C ARG A 214 -9.48 -0.92 23.16
N MET A 215 -10.70 -1.44 22.97
CA MET A 215 -11.90 -0.61 22.91
C MET A 215 -12.10 0.18 24.21
N TYR A 216 -11.90 -0.45 25.36
CA TYR A 216 -12.00 0.19 26.66
C TYR A 216 -11.01 1.36 26.83
N LYS A 217 -9.74 1.14 26.46
CA LYS A 217 -8.71 2.18 26.47
C LYS A 217 -9.11 3.36 25.58
N LEU A 218 -9.60 3.08 24.37
CA LEU A 218 -10.01 4.12 23.42
C LEU A 218 -11.26 4.88 23.84
N LEU A 219 -12.23 4.25 24.51
CA LEU A 219 -13.49 4.92 24.87
C LEU A 219 -13.46 5.62 26.23
N TYR A 220 -12.81 5.02 27.24
CA TYR A 220 -13.05 5.37 28.64
C TYR A 220 -11.80 5.81 29.41
N GLN A 221 -10.60 5.44 28.98
CA GLN A 221 -9.38 5.84 29.68
C GLN A 221 -8.90 7.19 29.16
N ARG A 222 -8.90 8.22 30.03
CA ARG A 222 -8.43 9.58 29.72
C ARG A 222 -7.56 10.15 30.83
N PRO A 223 -6.35 10.69 30.52
CA PRO A 223 -5.70 10.71 29.19
C PRO A 223 -5.47 9.30 28.62
N LEU A 224 -5.29 9.20 27.30
CA LEU A 224 -5.01 7.90 26.67
C LEU A 224 -3.74 7.29 27.29
N PRO A 225 -3.68 5.96 27.52
CA PRO A 225 -2.47 5.30 27.98
C PRO A 225 -1.29 5.60 27.05
N SER A 226 -0.10 5.78 27.62
CA SER A 226 1.12 6.14 26.87
C SER A 226 1.39 5.22 25.70
N THR A 227 1.20 3.91 25.86
CA THR A 227 1.39 2.92 24.79
C THR A 227 0.44 3.14 23.61
N VAL A 228 -0.84 3.40 23.88
CA VAL A 228 -1.85 3.66 22.83
C VAL A 228 -1.60 5.01 22.18
N HIS A 229 -1.33 6.03 23.00
CA HIS A 229 -1.12 7.39 22.51
C HIS A 229 0.14 7.48 21.65
N PHE A 230 1.25 6.89 22.10
CA PHE A 230 2.48 6.80 21.32
C PHE A 230 2.24 6.18 19.96
N THR A 231 1.66 4.97 19.92
CA THR A 231 1.35 4.24 18.68
C THR A 231 0.51 5.08 17.71
N LEU A 232 -0.48 5.83 18.20
CA LEU A 232 -1.27 6.73 17.36
C LEU A 232 -0.40 7.88 16.80
N VAL A 233 0.36 8.58 17.66
CA VAL A 233 1.13 9.76 17.24
C VAL A 233 2.27 9.40 16.29
N ILE A 234 3.01 8.31 16.51
CA ILE A 234 4.05 7.85 15.57
C ILE A 234 3.45 7.39 14.24
N SER A 235 2.25 6.82 14.25
CA SER A 235 1.53 6.47 13.02
C SER A 235 1.06 7.71 12.28
N VAL A 236 0.56 8.75 12.97
CA VAL A 236 0.23 10.04 12.34
C VAL A 236 1.47 10.69 11.71
N PHE A 237 2.58 10.70 12.43
CA PHE A 237 3.87 11.14 11.91
C PHE A 237 4.24 10.39 10.62
N THR A 238 4.10 9.06 10.64
CA THR A 238 4.44 8.20 9.50
C THR A 238 3.52 8.42 8.31
N GLU A 239 2.20 8.46 8.52
CA GLU A 239 1.22 8.76 7.45
C GLU A 239 1.50 10.09 6.78
N ALA A 240 1.85 11.13 7.55
CA ALA A 240 2.12 12.46 7.01
C ALA A 240 3.34 12.53 6.09
N ILE A 241 4.37 11.72 6.35
CA ILE A 241 5.57 11.58 5.51
C ILE A 241 5.27 10.69 4.31
N CYS A 242 4.41 9.70 4.49
CA CYS A 242 3.92 8.81 3.44
C CYS A 242 2.76 9.40 2.61
N ASP A 243 2.56 10.72 2.67
CA ASP A 243 1.56 11.41 1.84
C ASP A 243 1.92 11.27 0.35
N PRO A 244 1.12 10.54 -0.46
CA PRO A 244 1.40 10.39 -1.88
C PRO A 244 1.20 11.70 -2.65
N ASN A 245 0.62 12.74 -2.05
CA ASN A 245 0.37 14.04 -2.67
C ASN A 245 1.37 15.10 -2.22
N ARG A 246 2.40 14.73 -1.45
CA ARG A 246 3.48 15.60 -1.04
C ARG A 246 4.25 16.13 -2.25
N ASP A 247 4.67 17.39 -2.18
CA ASP A 247 5.64 17.95 -3.13
C ASP A 247 7.03 17.34 -2.89
N GLY A 248 7.58 16.69 -3.92
CA GLY A 248 8.90 16.05 -3.86
C GLY A 248 8.85 14.61 -3.33
N SER A 249 9.90 14.20 -2.63
CA SER A 249 10.00 12.83 -2.13
C SER A 249 9.00 12.52 -1.02
N SER A 250 8.56 11.27 -0.93
CA SER A 250 7.66 10.75 0.12
C SER A 250 8.19 9.44 0.73
N GLY A 251 7.59 9.00 1.85
CA GLY A 251 7.97 7.75 2.52
C GLY A 251 9.36 7.79 3.16
N THR A 252 10.04 6.63 3.21
CA THR A 252 11.37 6.53 3.83
C THR A 252 12.39 7.44 3.14
N LEU A 253 12.26 7.63 1.82
CA LEU A 253 13.15 8.51 1.06
C LEU A 253 13.08 9.96 1.55
N ALA A 254 11.89 10.47 1.84
CA ALA A 254 11.70 11.82 2.38
C ALA A 254 12.34 11.97 3.76
N LEU A 255 12.07 10.99 4.65
CA LEU A 255 12.61 10.99 6.00
C LEU A 255 14.14 11.06 5.99
N ILE A 256 14.79 10.24 5.14
CA ILE A 256 16.26 10.22 5.02
C ILE A 256 16.80 11.55 4.47
N GLN A 257 16.18 12.08 3.42
CA GLN A 257 16.62 13.36 2.84
C GLN A 257 16.51 14.52 3.84
N ASP A 258 15.45 14.56 4.65
CA ASP A 258 15.27 15.60 5.66
C ASP A 258 16.15 15.37 6.90
N LEU A 259 16.43 14.11 7.27
CA LEU A 259 17.42 13.77 8.30
C LEU A 259 18.83 14.28 7.95
N GLN A 260 19.19 14.24 6.67
CA GLN A 260 20.48 14.78 6.18
C GLN A 260 20.57 16.30 6.24
N ARG A 261 19.44 17.02 6.42
CA ARG A 261 19.38 18.48 6.45
C ARG A 261 19.30 19.07 7.86
N VAL A 262 18.97 18.26 8.87
CA VAL A 262 18.88 18.70 10.26
C VAL A 262 20.20 18.49 11.01
N PRO A 263 20.51 19.32 12.03
CA PRO A 263 21.72 19.14 12.81
C PRO A 263 21.63 17.86 13.65
N LEU A 264 22.53 16.91 13.37
CA LEU A 264 22.67 15.65 14.10
C LEU A 264 23.86 15.70 15.06
N THR A 265 23.69 15.10 16.24
CA THR A 265 24.78 14.94 17.22
C THR A 265 25.37 13.55 17.14
N THR A 266 26.69 13.45 17.22
CA THR A 266 27.40 12.17 17.38
C THR A 266 27.63 11.93 18.85
N ALA A 267 27.31 10.73 19.35
CA ALA A 267 27.64 10.39 20.73
C ALA A 267 29.13 10.03 20.80
N ASP A 268 29.95 10.94 21.31
CA ASP A 268 31.39 10.67 21.53
C ASP A 268 31.64 9.67 22.68
N ASP A 269 30.65 9.33 23.51
CA ASP A 269 30.85 8.44 24.68
C ASP A 269 29.63 7.60 25.12
N CYS A 270 28.57 7.43 24.30
CA CYS A 270 27.38 6.69 24.73
C CYS A 270 27.32 5.24 24.20
N LEU A 271 27.41 4.34 25.18
CA LEU A 271 27.23 2.89 25.19
C LEU A 271 26.29 2.30 24.13
N ARG A 272 26.77 1.21 23.51
CA ARG A 272 26.06 0.10 22.84
C ARG A 272 24.56 0.31 22.65
N VAL A 273 24.20 0.89 21.51
CA VAL A 273 22.84 0.77 20.96
C VAL A 273 22.54 -0.71 20.74
N SER A 274 21.38 -1.14 21.22
CA SER A 274 20.81 -2.48 21.01
C SER A 274 21.02 -2.96 19.57
N ALA A 275 21.27 -4.26 19.40
CA ALA A 275 21.50 -4.93 18.13
C ALA A 275 20.20 -5.03 17.29
N LEU A 276 19.60 -3.88 16.99
CA LEU A 276 18.60 -3.75 15.93
C LEU A 276 19.30 -3.88 14.57
N GLN A 277 18.63 -4.50 13.60
CA GLN A 277 19.21 -4.76 12.28
C GLN A 277 19.72 -3.47 11.62
N PRO A 278 20.89 -3.49 10.97
CA PRO A 278 21.38 -2.36 10.21
C PRO A 278 20.39 -2.02 9.09
N SER A 279 20.06 -0.73 8.92
CA SER A 279 19.32 -0.24 7.76
C SER A 279 20.30 -0.02 6.62
N VAL A 280 19.99 -0.56 5.44
CA VAL A 280 20.79 -0.36 4.21
C VAL A 280 20.55 1.03 3.60
N ASP A 281 19.56 1.76 4.10
CA ASP A 281 19.11 3.02 3.51
C ASP A 281 19.96 4.23 3.89
N VAL A 282 20.70 4.12 4.98
CA VAL A 282 21.40 5.23 5.62
C VAL A 282 22.84 4.82 5.91
N ASP A 283 23.79 5.74 5.70
CA ASP A 283 25.18 5.49 6.01
C ASP A 283 25.40 5.31 7.52
N GLU A 284 26.43 4.56 7.89
CA GLU A 284 26.70 4.17 9.28
C GLU A 284 26.85 5.38 10.21
N LYS A 285 27.43 6.49 9.72
CA LYS A 285 27.59 7.71 10.52
C LYS A 285 26.23 8.32 10.86
N THR A 286 25.37 8.52 9.86
CA THR A 286 24.01 9.06 10.09
C THR A 286 23.17 8.12 10.95
N LEU A 287 23.28 6.80 10.74
CA LEU A 287 22.55 5.80 11.53
C LEU A 287 22.95 5.80 13.01
N ASN A 288 24.23 6.08 13.30
CA ASN A 288 24.77 6.16 14.66
C ASN A 288 24.67 7.58 15.26
N SER A 289 23.97 8.50 14.59
CA SER A 289 23.74 9.85 15.08
C SER A 289 22.42 9.99 15.84
N PHE A 290 22.26 11.12 16.51
CA PHE A 290 21.14 11.41 17.38
C PHE A 290 20.52 12.79 17.08
N LEU A 291 19.25 12.93 17.44
CA LEU A 291 18.45 14.15 17.33
C LEU A 291 18.25 14.74 18.72
N THR A 292 18.54 16.03 18.85
CA THR A 292 18.04 16.85 19.96
C THR A 292 16.55 17.16 19.77
N LEU A 293 15.85 17.62 20.81
CA LEU A 293 14.45 18.06 20.68
C LEU A 293 14.30 19.13 19.59
N SER A 294 15.19 20.14 19.56
CA SER A 294 15.17 21.19 18.54
C SER A 294 15.38 20.64 17.12
N SER A 295 16.32 19.71 16.94
CA SER A 295 16.54 19.03 15.65
C SER A 295 15.31 18.22 15.22
N PHE A 296 14.65 17.56 16.17
CA PHE A 296 13.45 16.76 15.92
C PHE A 296 12.23 17.63 15.58
N GLU A 297 12.06 18.77 16.26
CA GLU A 297 11.04 19.77 15.92
C GLU A 297 11.26 20.32 14.50
N GLN A 298 12.51 20.68 14.16
CA GLN A 298 12.87 21.11 12.79
C GLN A 298 12.56 20.04 11.75
N LEU A 299 12.87 18.77 12.06
CA LEU A 299 12.56 17.64 11.19
C LEU A 299 11.04 17.52 10.97
N CYS A 300 10.24 17.57 12.04
CA CYS A 300 8.78 17.52 11.98
C CYS A 300 8.19 18.68 11.16
N MET A 301 8.74 19.89 11.30
CA MET A 301 8.32 21.06 10.54
C MET A 301 8.68 20.93 9.05
N SER A 302 9.91 20.52 8.72
CA SER A 302 10.33 20.27 7.32
C SER A 302 9.47 19.18 6.67
N LEU A 303 9.16 18.14 7.43
CA LEU A 303 8.30 17.04 6.99
C LEU A 303 6.81 17.39 7.02
N LYS A 304 6.39 18.57 7.48
CA LYS A 304 4.99 19.01 7.49
C LYS A 304 4.06 17.94 8.09
N VAL A 305 4.47 17.41 9.25
CA VAL A 305 3.79 16.24 9.86
C VAL A 305 2.40 16.57 10.41
N GLY A 306 2.11 17.85 10.64
CA GLY A 306 0.79 18.31 11.09
C GLY A 306 0.49 18.06 12.57
N LEU A 307 1.51 17.71 13.36
CA LEU A 307 1.45 17.54 14.81
C LEU A 307 1.67 18.89 15.51
N GLY A 308 0.95 19.13 16.59
CA GLY A 308 1.14 20.28 17.47
C GLY A 308 2.40 20.14 18.34
N ALA A 309 2.88 21.25 18.91
CA ALA A 309 4.12 21.27 19.70
C ALA A 309 4.11 20.25 20.86
N ASN A 310 2.98 20.11 21.57
CA ASN A 310 2.84 19.14 22.65
C ASN A 310 2.91 17.69 22.15
N GLU A 311 2.35 17.39 20.98
CA GLU A 311 2.37 16.05 20.38
C GLU A 311 3.79 15.69 19.90
N ILE A 312 4.51 16.66 19.33
CA ILE A 312 5.92 16.51 18.95
C ILE A 312 6.79 16.23 20.18
N LEU A 313 6.61 17.01 21.26
CA LEU A 313 7.34 16.80 22.52
C LEU A 313 7.06 15.43 23.12
N GLN A 314 5.80 14.98 23.10
CA GLN A 314 5.43 13.65 23.57
C GLN A 314 6.05 12.55 22.72
N LEU A 315 5.98 12.68 21.38
CA LEU A 315 6.61 11.73 20.47
C LEU A 315 8.12 11.64 20.68
N PHE A 316 8.80 12.78 20.84
CA PHE A 316 10.22 12.84 21.17
C PHE A 316 10.51 12.10 22.49
N THR A 317 9.68 12.33 23.51
CA THR A 317 9.83 11.70 24.83
C THR A 317 9.62 10.18 24.76
N TYR A 318 8.69 9.70 23.93
CA TYR A 318 8.45 8.26 23.75
C TYR A 318 9.55 7.56 22.94
N LEU A 319 10.09 8.23 21.92
CA LEU A 319 11.19 7.69 21.11
C LEU A 319 12.53 7.69 21.86
N ARG A 320 12.64 8.50 22.91
CA ARG A 320 13.75 8.44 23.86
C ARG A 320 13.53 7.22 24.75
N ASP A 321 14.18 6.10 24.41
CA ASP A 321 14.29 4.93 25.29
C ASP A 321 14.75 5.37 26.70
N ASP A 322 14.43 4.58 27.74
CA ASP A 322 14.67 4.83 29.18
C ASP A 322 16.15 5.08 29.59
N GLY A 323 17.06 5.30 28.64
CA GLY A 323 18.42 5.75 28.85
C GLY A 323 18.52 7.21 29.26
N SER A 324 19.63 7.53 29.94
CA SER A 324 19.95 8.84 30.51
C SER A 324 20.26 9.96 29.49
N THR A 325 20.00 9.76 28.20
CA THR A 325 20.32 10.73 27.15
C THR A 325 19.04 11.43 26.70
N GLU A 326 19.01 12.77 26.78
CA GLU A 326 17.94 13.63 26.24
C GLU A 326 17.93 13.69 24.70
N LEU A 327 18.12 12.54 24.05
CA LEU A 327 18.38 12.41 22.63
C LEU A 327 17.60 11.24 22.04
N VAL A 328 17.14 11.39 20.80
CA VAL A 328 16.49 10.32 20.03
C VAL A 328 17.49 9.76 19.01
N SER A 329 17.70 8.45 19.00
CA SER A 329 18.55 7.82 17.99
C SER A 329 17.87 7.84 16.63
N VAL A 330 18.63 8.17 15.57
CA VAL A 330 18.16 8.06 14.18
C VAL A 330 17.74 6.62 13.87
N ARG A 331 18.46 5.63 14.42
CA ARG A 331 18.11 4.21 14.26
C ARG A 331 16.74 3.87 14.83
N THR A 332 16.43 4.32 16.05
CA THR A 332 15.12 4.11 16.68
C THR A 332 14.01 4.78 15.86
N LEU A 333 14.22 6.03 15.42
CA LEU A 333 13.25 6.73 14.59
C LEU A 333 12.95 5.98 13.29
N LEU A 334 13.97 5.52 12.57
CA LEU A 334 13.79 4.77 11.32
C LEU A 334 13.12 3.41 11.55
N HIS A 335 13.45 2.75 12.66
CA HIS A 335 12.84 1.48 13.04
C HIS A 335 11.34 1.66 13.30
N GLU A 336 10.97 2.60 14.17
CA GLU A 336 9.58 2.91 14.50
C GLU A 336 8.81 3.41 13.27
N PHE A 337 9.41 4.27 12.44
CA PHE A 337 8.82 4.68 11.18
C PHE A 337 8.51 3.49 10.26
N THR A 338 9.41 2.52 10.17
CA THR A 338 9.21 1.32 9.34
C THR A 338 8.13 0.41 9.91
N LEU A 339 8.07 0.24 11.24
CA LEU A 339 7.02 -0.53 11.92
C LEU A 339 5.64 0.08 11.73
N HIS A 340 5.56 1.41 11.69
CA HIS A 340 4.32 2.17 11.52
C HIS A 340 4.05 2.56 10.07
N PHE A 341 4.85 2.09 9.11
CA PHE A 341 4.65 2.38 7.69
C PHE A 341 3.29 1.86 7.23
N ALA A 342 2.51 2.71 6.57
CA ALA A 342 1.16 2.39 6.15
C ALA A 342 1.15 1.18 5.19
N THR A 343 0.58 0.07 5.65
CA THR A 343 0.36 -1.11 4.82
C THR A 343 -0.85 -0.90 3.92
N VAL A 344 -0.81 -1.50 2.73
CA VAL A 344 -1.93 -1.50 1.79
C VAL A 344 -2.55 -2.87 1.65
N GLY A 345 -3.86 -2.88 1.41
CA GLY A 345 -4.58 -4.11 1.07
C GLY A 345 -4.09 -4.69 -0.26
N GLU A 346 -4.27 -6.00 -0.44
CA GLU A 346 -3.77 -6.75 -1.61
C GLU A 346 -4.24 -6.16 -2.95
N SER A 347 -5.49 -5.66 -3.01
CA SER A 347 -6.03 -5.03 -4.22
C SER A 347 -5.25 -3.77 -4.63
N MET A 348 -5.00 -2.85 -3.68
CA MET A 348 -4.24 -1.63 -3.97
C MET A 348 -2.77 -1.93 -4.26
N PHE A 349 -2.19 -2.91 -3.57
CA PHE A 349 -0.84 -3.38 -3.88
C PHE A 349 -0.74 -3.93 -5.31
N ALA A 350 -1.71 -4.76 -5.74
CA ALA A 350 -1.76 -5.29 -7.10
C ALA A 350 -1.89 -4.16 -8.14
N ILE A 351 -2.73 -3.15 -7.89
CA ILE A 351 -2.85 -1.97 -8.76
C ILE A 351 -1.51 -1.23 -8.88
N ALA A 352 -0.81 -0.99 -7.77
CA ALA A 352 0.50 -0.32 -7.79
C ALA A 352 1.55 -1.15 -8.53
N LEU A 353 1.64 -2.46 -8.23
CA LEU A 353 2.56 -3.40 -8.88
C LEU A 353 2.36 -3.44 -10.40
N GLU A 354 1.11 -3.63 -10.84
CA GLU A 354 0.75 -3.72 -12.25
C GLU A 354 0.94 -2.38 -12.98
N SER A 355 0.70 -1.26 -12.30
CA SER A 355 0.97 0.08 -12.82
C SER A 355 2.47 0.28 -13.08
N VAL A 356 3.32 -0.04 -12.10
CA VAL A 356 4.79 0.02 -12.21
C VAL A 356 5.28 -0.87 -13.36
N ARG A 357 4.82 -2.13 -13.41
CA ARG A 357 5.13 -3.06 -14.50
C ARG A 357 4.74 -2.48 -15.85
N GLY A 358 3.53 -1.96 -15.98
CA GLY A 358 3.03 -1.35 -17.21
C GLY A 358 3.88 -0.18 -17.70
N TYR A 359 4.38 0.68 -16.80
CA TYR A 359 5.25 1.79 -17.18
C TYR A 359 6.62 1.32 -17.64
N VAL A 360 7.24 0.39 -16.89
CA VAL A 360 8.54 -0.19 -17.23
C VAL A 360 8.50 -0.90 -18.58
N VAL A 361 7.47 -1.72 -18.82
CA VAL A 361 7.28 -2.44 -20.09
C VAL A 361 7.00 -1.49 -21.24
N LYS A 362 6.16 -0.47 -21.04
CA LYS A 362 5.86 0.52 -22.08
C LYS A 362 7.10 1.29 -22.53
N GLN A 363 8.00 1.61 -21.61
CA GLN A 363 9.22 2.37 -21.91
C GLN A 363 10.35 1.48 -22.49
N GLY A 364 10.55 0.28 -21.92
CA GLY A 364 11.68 -0.59 -22.27
C GLY A 364 11.35 -1.75 -23.21
N GLY A 365 10.08 -1.94 -23.58
CA GLY A 365 9.62 -3.04 -24.43
C GLY A 365 9.83 -4.43 -23.81
N MET A 366 9.98 -5.45 -24.65
CA MET A 366 10.13 -6.85 -24.23
C MET A 366 11.40 -7.14 -23.41
N LEU A 367 12.42 -6.27 -23.51
CA LEU A 367 13.68 -6.37 -22.75
C LEU A 367 13.72 -5.48 -21.50
N SER A 368 12.62 -4.82 -21.16
CA SER A 368 12.52 -3.90 -20.02
C SER A 368 12.94 -4.54 -18.69
N LEU A 369 12.33 -5.67 -18.32
CA LEU A 369 12.59 -6.36 -17.05
C LEU A 369 14.00 -7.00 -16.99
N PRO A 370 14.50 -7.67 -18.04
CA PRO A 370 15.89 -8.11 -18.07
C PRO A 370 16.91 -6.97 -17.90
N ARG A 371 16.68 -5.83 -18.58
CA ARG A 371 17.55 -4.64 -18.45
C ARG A 371 17.51 -4.09 -17.03
N LEU A 372 16.32 -4.00 -16.44
CA LEU A 372 16.17 -3.55 -15.06
C LEU A 372 17.03 -4.41 -14.12
N LEU A 373 16.97 -5.74 -14.22
CA LEU A 373 17.79 -6.62 -13.38
C LEU A 373 19.29 -6.36 -13.52
N ILE A 374 19.78 -6.20 -14.75
CA ILE A 374 21.21 -5.96 -15.03
C ILE A 374 21.69 -4.65 -14.41
N THR A 375 20.83 -3.62 -14.38
CA THR A 375 21.19 -2.30 -13.84
C THR A 375 21.12 -2.22 -12.32
N LEU A 376 20.42 -3.15 -11.66
CA LEU A 376 20.27 -3.14 -10.21
C LEU A 376 21.53 -3.67 -9.52
N PRO A 377 21.94 -3.08 -8.37
CA PRO A 377 23.04 -3.62 -7.60
C PRO A 377 22.65 -4.97 -6.99
N LYS A 378 23.66 -5.82 -6.76
CA LYS A 378 23.47 -7.11 -6.08
C LYS A 378 23.23 -6.89 -4.58
N GLY A 379 22.37 -7.71 -3.99
CA GLY A 379 22.04 -7.65 -2.56
C GLY A 379 20.85 -6.74 -2.26
N GLU A 380 20.72 -6.35 -1.00
CA GLU A 380 19.63 -5.48 -0.54
C GLU A 380 19.69 -4.10 -1.22
N LEU A 381 18.53 -3.59 -1.64
CA LEU A 381 18.41 -2.33 -2.37
C LEU A 381 18.08 -1.16 -1.42
N PRO A 382 18.98 -0.18 -1.24
CA PRO A 382 18.65 1.07 -0.57
C PRO A 382 17.48 1.78 -1.26
N ILE A 383 16.57 2.41 -0.52
CA ILE A 383 15.38 3.08 -1.05
C ILE A 383 15.74 4.13 -2.11
N THR A 384 16.84 4.86 -1.91
CA THR A 384 17.36 5.85 -2.87
C THR A 384 17.69 5.23 -4.22
N LYS A 385 18.37 4.07 -4.23
CA LYS A 385 18.71 3.33 -5.45
C LYS A 385 17.49 2.63 -6.04
N PHE A 386 16.60 2.11 -5.20
CA PHE A 386 15.37 1.44 -5.61
C PHE A 386 14.47 2.39 -6.40
N VAL A 387 14.14 3.56 -5.84
CA VAL A 387 13.33 4.59 -6.51
C VAL A 387 14.03 5.06 -7.78
N ALA A 388 15.31 5.45 -7.71
CA ALA A 388 16.05 5.96 -8.87
C ALA A 388 16.09 4.97 -10.04
N SER A 389 16.28 3.67 -9.77
CA SER A 389 16.31 2.63 -10.81
C SER A 389 14.95 2.47 -11.50
N LEU A 390 13.85 2.53 -10.75
CA LEU A 390 12.50 2.47 -11.31
C LEU A 390 12.14 3.75 -12.10
N ARG A 391 12.58 4.93 -11.64
CA ARG A 391 12.45 6.18 -12.42
C ARG A 391 13.20 6.08 -13.75
N GLN A 392 14.44 5.59 -13.72
CA GLN A 392 15.24 5.38 -14.92
C GLN A 392 14.62 4.35 -15.87
N ALA A 393 13.94 3.33 -15.33
CA ALA A 393 13.21 2.34 -16.11
C ALA A 393 11.89 2.84 -16.69
N GLY A 394 11.48 4.08 -16.40
CA GLY A 394 10.32 4.73 -17.00
C GLY A 394 9.12 4.93 -16.08
N VAL A 395 9.23 4.62 -14.78
CA VAL A 395 8.15 4.89 -13.81
C VAL A 395 8.06 6.40 -13.54
N PRO A 396 6.97 7.07 -13.92
CA PRO A 396 6.83 8.51 -13.77
C PRO A 396 6.54 8.91 -12.32
N GLU A 397 6.82 10.17 -11.94
CA GLU A 397 6.55 10.74 -10.60
C GLU A 397 5.07 10.70 -10.19
N VAL A 398 4.15 10.49 -11.15
CA VAL A 398 2.73 10.23 -10.86
C VAL A 398 2.48 8.85 -10.24
N VAL A 399 3.50 8.01 -10.07
CA VAL A 399 3.53 6.90 -9.12
C VAL A 399 4.43 7.36 -7.97
N SER A 400 3.92 7.46 -6.74
CA SER A 400 4.64 8.10 -5.63
C SER A 400 5.75 7.20 -5.13
N ASP A 401 6.72 7.79 -4.42
CA ASP A 401 7.78 7.01 -3.79
C ASP A 401 7.21 5.99 -2.78
N VAL A 402 6.10 6.31 -2.12
CA VAL A 402 5.39 5.40 -1.20
C VAL A 402 4.78 4.20 -1.95
N GLU A 403 4.13 4.47 -3.08
CA GLU A 403 3.54 3.41 -3.93
C GLU A 403 4.64 2.48 -4.48
N VAL A 404 5.80 3.05 -4.82
CA VAL A 404 7.00 2.32 -5.21
C VAL A 404 7.57 1.53 -4.03
N GLU A 405 7.67 2.14 -2.85
CA GLU A 405 8.26 1.53 -1.65
C GLU A 405 7.47 0.31 -1.15
N TRP A 406 6.15 0.24 -1.37
CA TRP A 406 5.37 -0.98 -1.11
C TRP A 406 5.95 -2.22 -1.81
N LEU A 407 6.47 -2.06 -3.04
CA LEU A 407 7.11 -3.16 -3.77
C LEU A 407 8.40 -3.58 -3.06
N ARG A 408 9.16 -2.63 -2.51
CA ARG A 408 10.42 -2.91 -1.79
C ARG A 408 10.19 -3.73 -0.52
N PHE A 409 9.07 -3.50 0.18
CA PHE A 409 8.70 -4.32 1.34
C PHE A 409 8.42 -5.79 0.98
N ARG A 410 7.98 -6.06 -0.27
CA ARG A 410 7.78 -7.41 -0.80
C ARG A 410 8.99 -7.97 -1.56
N ALA A 411 9.95 -7.11 -1.93
CA ALA A 411 11.13 -7.44 -2.70
C ALA A 411 12.33 -6.62 -2.25
N ARG A 412 13.20 -7.23 -1.42
CA ARG A 412 14.33 -6.55 -0.79
C ARG A 412 15.55 -6.41 -1.71
N ASP A 413 15.66 -7.28 -2.71
CA ASP A 413 16.75 -7.29 -3.68
C ASP A 413 16.24 -7.20 -5.13
N GLY A 414 17.18 -7.03 -6.08
CA GLY A 414 16.83 -6.86 -7.49
C GLY A 414 16.20 -8.09 -8.13
N GLU A 415 16.59 -9.31 -7.73
CA GLU A 415 16.02 -10.54 -8.28
C GLU A 415 14.58 -10.75 -7.80
N GLN A 416 14.32 -10.47 -6.51
CA GLN A 416 12.98 -10.46 -5.93
C GLN A 416 12.09 -9.40 -6.60
N LEU A 417 12.61 -8.20 -6.86
CA LEU A 417 11.85 -7.12 -7.49
C LEU A 417 11.42 -7.53 -8.90
N VAL A 418 12.36 -8.02 -9.70
CA VAL A 418 12.06 -8.43 -11.07
C VAL A 418 11.14 -9.65 -11.09
N THR A 419 11.30 -10.60 -10.17
CA THR A 419 10.38 -11.74 -9.99
C THR A 419 8.97 -11.27 -9.65
N LEU A 420 8.84 -10.30 -8.74
CA LEU A 420 7.56 -9.70 -8.35
C LEU A 420 6.90 -9.01 -9.55
N LEU A 421 7.66 -8.26 -10.35
CA LEU A 421 7.17 -7.60 -11.57
C LEU A 421 6.86 -8.59 -12.71
N CYS A 422 7.48 -9.76 -12.75
CA CYS A 422 7.15 -10.78 -13.74
C CYS A 422 5.76 -11.38 -13.50
N GLY A 423 5.36 -11.48 -12.23
CA GLY A 423 4.18 -12.24 -11.83
C GLY A 423 4.29 -13.71 -12.21
N ARG A 424 3.15 -14.40 -12.24
CA ARG A 424 3.09 -15.83 -12.59
C ARG A 424 3.20 -16.01 -14.11
N CYS A 425 4.19 -16.77 -14.55
CA CYS A 425 4.31 -17.15 -15.96
C CYS A 425 3.16 -18.12 -16.34
N PRO A 426 2.44 -17.90 -17.45
CA PRO A 426 1.44 -18.84 -17.93
C PRO A 426 2.03 -20.23 -18.18
N THR A 427 1.34 -21.29 -17.77
CA THR A 427 1.82 -22.68 -17.89
C THR A 427 2.11 -23.08 -19.34
N SER A 428 1.36 -22.53 -20.31
CA SER A 428 1.60 -22.67 -21.75
C SER A 428 3.01 -22.19 -22.13
N ARG A 429 3.40 -21.00 -21.66
CA ARG A 429 4.70 -20.39 -21.92
C ARG A 429 5.82 -21.09 -21.17
N GLU A 430 5.58 -21.50 -19.92
CA GLU A 430 6.57 -22.29 -19.16
C GLU A 430 6.91 -23.62 -19.85
N ALA A 431 5.91 -24.33 -20.37
CA ALA A 431 6.13 -25.58 -21.11
C ALA A 431 6.96 -25.33 -22.38
N LEU A 432 6.69 -24.25 -23.10
CA LEU A 432 7.45 -23.85 -24.28
C LEU A 432 8.91 -23.50 -23.93
N ILE A 433 9.14 -22.77 -22.84
CA ILE A 433 10.49 -22.43 -22.36
C ILE A 433 11.28 -23.69 -21.99
N LYS A 434 10.63 -24.65 -21.30
CA LYS A 434 11.23 -25.97 -21.00
C LYS A 434 11.63 -26.71 -22.26
N GLN A 435 10.71 -26.80 -23.23
CA GLN A 435 10.97 -27.46 -24.51
C GLN A 435 12.13 -26.80 -25.26
N LEU A 436 12.18 -25.46 -25.26
CA LEU A 436 13.25 -24.70 -25.89
C LEU A 436 14.61 -25.01 -25.24
N PHE A 437 14.70 -24.99 -23.92
CA PHE A 437 15.94 -25.31 -23.21
C PHE A 437 16.42 -26.73 -23.52
N SER A 438 15.52 -27.71 -23.52
CA SER A 438 15.85 -29.10 -23.88
C SER A 438 16.35 -29.22 -25.32
N LYS A 439 15.78 -28.46 -26.26
CA LYS A 439 16.22 -28.43 -27.67
C LYS A 439 17.64 -27.86 -27.79
N ILE A 440 17.95 -26.76 -27.09
CA ILE A 440 19.28 -26.15 -27.12
C ILE A 440 20.32 -27.06 -26.45
N LYS A 441 19.96 -27.77 -25.38
CA LYS A 441 20.86 -28.68 -24.64
C LYS A 441 21.39 -29.86 -25.47
N ASN A 442 20.79 -30.14 -26.64
CA ASN A 442 21.18 -31.16 -27.62
C ASN A 442 21.42 -32.57 -27.00
N PRO A 443 20.43 -33.49 -27.08
CA PRO A 443 20.49 -34.77 -26.36
C PRO A 443 21.64 -35.72 -26.80
N SER A 444 22.27 -35.44 -27.93
CA SER A 444 23.42 -36.19 -28.47
C SER A 444 24.78 -35.70 -27.97
N ALA A 445 24.85 -34.56 -27.27
CA ALA A 445 26.06 -34.11 -26.59
C ALA A 445 26.08 -34.72 -25.17
N ALA A 446 26.90 -35.76 -24.98
CA ALA A 446 27.07 -36.47 -23.71
C ALA A 446 27.83 -35.65 -22.64
N THR A 447 27.44 -34.40 -22.43
CA THR A 447 27.94 -33.58 -21.34
C THR A 447 26.99 -33.71 -20.16
N ASN A 448 27.44 -34.40 -19.10
CA ASN A 448 26.75 -34.59 -17.82
C ASN A 448 26.51 -33.27 -17.02
N GLY A 449 26.52 -32.11 -17.68
CA GLY A 449 26.33 -30.81 -17.07
C GLY A 449 24.89 -30.32 -17.19
N ASP A 450 24.35 -29.77 -16.10
CA ASP A 450 23.06 -29.07 -16.09
C ASP A 450 23.11 -27.61 -16.58
N ALA A 451 24.31 -27.14 -16.97
CA ALA A 451 24.54 -25.81 -17.48
C ALA A 451 25.01 -25.82 -18.94
N LEU A 452 24.60 -24.81 -19.71
CA LEU A 452 25.03 -24.54 -21.08
C LEU A 452 26.00 -23.36 -21.11
N ALA A 453 26.96 -23.37 -22.03
CA ALA A 453 27.74 -22.16 -22.32
C ALA A 453 26.85 -21.11 -22.98
N ILE A 454 26.98 -19.84 -22.60
CA ILE A 454 26.19 -18.75 -23.16
C ILE A 454 26.33 -18.63 -24.67
N ASP A 455 27.53 -18.84 -25.21
CA ASP A 455 27.80 -18.79 -26.66
C ASP A 455 26.93 -19.79 -27.44
N HIS A 456 26.66 -20.96 -26.85
CA HIS A 456 25.79 -21.96 -27.45
C HIS A 456 24.33 -21.48 -27.51
N VAL A 457 23.86 -20.82 -26.46
CA VAL A 457 22.52 -20.20 -26.43
C VAL A 457 22.41 -19.05 -27.44
N LEU A 458 23.41 -18.17 -27.49
CA LEU A 458 23.44 -17.02 -28.40
C LEU A 458 23.56 -17.43 -29.87
N THR A 459 24.29 -18.50 -30.17
CA THR A 459 24.39 -19.07 -31.52
C THR A 459 23.07 -19.69 -31.97
N ALA A 460 22.35 -20.34 -31.05
CA ALA A 460 21.01 -20.87 -31.32
C ALA A 460 19.95 -19.77 -31.51
N PHE A 461 20.19 -18.57 -30.96
CA PHE A 461 19.29 -17.43 -31.04
C PHE A 461 19.50 -16.61 -32.32
N GLN A 462 18.50 -16.66 -33.21
CA GLN A 462 18.46 -16.04 -34.53
C GLN A 462 17.33 -14.99 -34.60
N PRO A 463 17.41 -13.88 -33.83
CA PRO A 463 16.38 -12.83 -33.80
C PRO A 463 16.19 -12.13 -35.14
N GLU A 464 17.18 -12.20 -36.06
CA GLU A 464 17.08 -11.63 -37.41
C GLU A 464 15.92 -12.22 -38.21
N LYS A 465 15.49 -13.44 -37.89
CA LYS A 465 14.33 -14.11 -38.51
C LYS A 465 12.98 -13.49 -38.09
N VAL A 466 13.00 -12.51 -37.19
CA VAL A 466 11.81 -11.87 -36.61
C VAL A 466 11.98 -10.35 -36.52
N SER A 467 12.63 -9.74 -37.52
CA SER A 467 12.90 -8.30 -37.58
C SER A 467 11.69 -7.42 -37.31
N ASP A 468 10.49 -7.87 -37.68
CA ASP A 468 9.24 -7.12 -37.55
C ASP A 468 8.70 -7.09 -36.11
N LEU A 469 9.16 -8.03 -35.26
CA LEU A 469 8.76 -8.14 -33.83
C LEU A 469 9.90 -7.78 -32.88
N LEU A 470 11.16 -8.03 -33.29
CA LEU A 470 12.35 -7.79 -32.49
C LEU A 470 13.20 -6.71 -33.13
N THR A 471 13.05 -5.48 -32.65
CA THR A 471 13.94 -4.38 -33.00
C THR A 471 15.30 -4.56 -32.32
N ASN A 472 16.39 -4.25 -33.01
CA ASN A 472 17.76 -4.21 -32.47
C ASN A 472 18.30 -5.57 -31.97
N THR A 473 18.63 -6.45 -32.92
CA THR A 473 19.20 -7.78 -32.68
C THR A 473 20.44 -7.80 -31.77
N GLU A 474 21.35 -6.83 -31.93
CA GLU A 474 22.58 -6.77 -31.13
C GLU A 474 22.27 -6.54 -29.65
N GLU A 475 21.29 -5.69 -29.37
CA GLU A 475 20.84 -5.41 -28.02
C GLU A 475 20.22 -6.63 -27.35
N TRP A 476 19.44 -7.44 -28.07
CA TRP A 476 18.91 -8.70 -27.55
C TRP A 476 20.03 -9.67 -27.14
N ARG A 477 21.03 -9.85 -28.00
CA ARG A 477 22.17 -10.72 -27.69
C ARG A 477 22.96 -10.20 -26.50
N HIS A 478 23.21 -8.89 -26.44
CA HIS A 478 23.92 -8.25 -25.33
C HIS A 478 23.18 -8.43 -23.99
N VAL A 479 21.89 -8.09 -23.94
CA VAL A 479 21.09 -8.21 -22.72
C VAL A 479 20.98 -9.68 -22.27
N MET A 480 20.78 -10.61 -23.21
CA MET A 480 20.74 -12.04 -22.90
C MET A 480 22.07 -12.54 -22.33
N ALA A 481 23.20 -12.12 -22.91
CA ALA A 481 24.53 -12.48 -22.42
C ALA A 481 24.78 -11.96 -21.00
N CYS A 482 24.49 -10.68 -20.75
CA CYS A 482 24.65 -10.05 -19.44
C CYS A 482 23.74 -10.67 -18.37
N PHE A 483 22.50 -11.01 -18.73
CA PHE A 483 21.53 -11.57 -17.79
C PHE A 483 21.85 -13.02 -17.40
N LEU A 484 22.15 -13.87 -18.38
CA LEU A 484 22.35 -15.30 -18.13
C LEU A 484 23.73 -15.60 -17.53
N GLY A 485 24.74 -14.79 -17.88
CA GLY A 485 26.14 -15.04 -17.53
C GLY A 485 26.73 -16.20 -18.32
N GLU A 486 28.00 -16.54 -18.05
CA GLU A 486 28.77 -17.52 -18.83
C GLU A 486 28.19 -18.95 -18.78
N CYS A 487 27.68 -19.35 -17.62
CA CYS A 487 27.10 -20.67 -17.37
C CYS A 487 25.58 -20.57 -17.17
N VAL A 488 24.81 -21.06 -18.15
CA VAL A 488 23.36 -20.94 -18.22
C VAL A 488 22.68 -22.19 -17.66
N THR A 489 22.08 -22.08 -16.48
CA THR A 489 21.19 -23.11 -15.91
C THR A 489 19.76 -22.96 -16.43
N PHE A 490 18.96 -24.01 -16.33
CA PHE A 490 17.53 -23.93 -16.67
C PHE A 490 16.82 -22.85 -15.85
N ALA A 491 17.13 -22.71 -14.56
CA ALA A 491 16.49 -21.71 -13.69
C ALA A 491 16.71 -20.27 -14.20
N ARG A 492 17.96 -19.91 -14.54
CA ARG A 492 18.27 -18.59 -15.09
C ARG A 492 17.68 -18.38 -16.48
N PHE A 493 17.73 -19.41 -17.32
CA PHE A 493 17.11 -19.37 -18.65
C PHE A 493 15.60 -19.16 -18.55
N ALA A 494 14.93 -19.91 -17.67
CA ALA A 494 13.51 -19.79 -17.43
C ALA A 494 13.14 -18.41 -16.88
N PHE A 495 13.95 -17.88 -15.96
CA PHE A 495 13.74 -16.55 -15.40
C PHE A 495 13.86 -15.45 -16.46
N PHE A 496 14.88 -15.50 -17.33
CA PHE A 496 15.01 -14.56 -18.46
C PHE A 496 13.76 -14.55 -19.33
N TRP A 497 13.27 -15.73 -19.73
CA TRP A 497 12.09 -15.82 -20.60
C TRP A 497 10.78 -15.52 -19.87
N ALA A 498 10.71 -15.73 -18.54
CA ALA A 498 9.60 -15.24 -17.73
C ALA A 498 9.55 -13.71 -17.72
N CYS A 499 10.70 -13.03 -17.64
CA CYS A 499 10.80 -11.57 -17.74
C CYS A 499 10.30 -11.07 -19.10
N VAL A 500 10.72 -11.70 -20.20
CA VAL A 500 10.24 -11.37 -21.55
C VAL A 500 8.75 -11.67 -21.70
N SER A 501 8.28 -12.78 -21.15
CA SER A 501 6.87 -13.18 -21.14
C SER A 501 6.00 -12.12 -20.45
N ALA A 502 6.42 -11.62 -19.30
CA ALA A 502 5.66 -10.61 -18.56
C ALA A 502 5.50 -9.28 -19.31
N ALA A 503 6.39 -8.99 -20.26
CA ALA A 503 6.33 -7.82 -21.13
C ALA A 503 5.58 -8.07 -22.46
N CYS A 504 5.16 -9.32 -22.72
CA CYS A 504 4.54 -9.72 -23.98
C CYS A 504 2.99 -9.71 -23.87
N PRO A 505 2.28 -9.03 -24.81
CA PRO A 505 0.84 -8.77 -24.67
C PRO A 505 -0.03 -10.03 -24.78
N ASP A 506 0.40 -11.05 -25.52
CA ASP A 506 -0.38 -12.28 -25.71
C ASP A 506 0.50 -13.52 -25.96
N ASP A 507 -0.11 -14.70 -25.78
CA ASP A 507 0.56 -16.00 -25.89
C ASP A 507 1.02 -16.33 -27.31
N SER A 508 0.31 -15.83 -28.32
CA SER A 508 0.61 -16.10 -29.72
C SER A 508 1.88 -15.37 -30.15
N VAL A 509 2.04 -14.11 -29.75
CA VAL A 509 3.25 -13.29 -29.98
C VAL A 509 4.45 -13.93 -29.29
N PHE A 510 4.31 -14.32 -28.02
CA PHE A 510 5.40 -14.99 -27.29
C PHE A 510 5.83 -16.30 -27.96
N THR A 511 4.86 -17.13 -28.34
CA THR A 511 5.12 -18.42 -28.98
C THR A 511 5.79 -18.24 -30.34
N MET A 512 5.27 -17.36 -31.18
CA MET A 512 5.80 -17.08 -32.51
C MET A 512 7.22 -16.50 -32.45
N MET A 513 7.48 -15.62 -31.49
CA MET A 513 8.81 -15.07 -31.24
C MET A 513 9.81 -16.20 -30.95
N LEU A 514 9.54 -17.05 -29.94
CA LEU A 514 10.44 -18.15 -29.60
C LEU A 514 10.61 -19.14 -30.75
N TRP A 515 9.53 -19.49 -31.44
CA TRP A 515 9.57 -20.45 -32.54
C TRP A 515 10.41 -20.00 -33.73
N ARG A 516 10.36 -18.71 -34.06
CA ARG A 516 11.14 -18.15 -35.16
C ARG A 516 12.58 -17.87 -34.74
N CYS A 517 12.81 -17.31 -33.55
CA CYS A 517 14.15 -17.03 -33.05
C CYS A 517 15.01 -18.28 -32.85
N PHE A 518 14.42 -19.43 -32.52
CA PHE A 518 15.16 -20.67 -32.26
C PHE A 518 14.86 -21.80 -33.26
N ASN A 519 14.17 -21.48 -34.37
CA ASN A 519 13.71 -22.46 -35.36
C ASN A 519 13.03 -23.68 -34.72
N MET A 520 12.12 -23.48 -33.78
CA MET A 520 11.44 -24.60 -33.10
C MET A 520 10.48 -25.37 -34.04
N HIS A 521 10.10 -24.77 -35.16
CA HIS A 521 9.18 -25.31 -36.16
C HIS A 521 9.81 -26.36 -37.09
N THR A 522 11.14 -26.42 -37.20
CA THR A 522 11.82 -27.45 -37.99
C THR A 522 12.00 -28.70 -37.14
N LYS A 523 11.46 -29.84 -37.62
CA LYS A 523 11.72 -31.17 -37.04
C LYS A 523 13.23 -31.47 -37.06
N PRO A 524 13.76 -32.16 -36.04
CA PRO A 524 15.17 -32.58 -36.01
C PRO A 524 15.52 -33.48 -37.19
#